data_AF-A0A949RAI1-F1
#
_entry.id   AF-A0A949RAI1-F1
#
_cell.length_a   1.000
_cell.length_b   1.000
_cell.length_c   1.000
_cell.angle_alpha   90.00
_cell.angle_beta   90.00
_cell.angle_gamma   90.00
#
_symmetry.space_group_name_H-M   'P 1'
#
loop_
_entity.id
_entity.type
_entity.pdbx_description
1 polymer ?
#
loop_
_entity_poly.entity_id
_entity_poly.type
_entity_poly.pdbx_seq_one_letter_code
_entity_poly.pdbx_strand_id
1 'polypeptide(L)'
;MGTTTGMILDVTRLAPMEKHSTIFNRIARLQEGESLIIHNDHDPAPLRYQLAHTHQDTVAWEYLEQGPQWWKVKLTRRAPRNEKGRNILDVTQLAPHEKHATIFARIARLQGGESLTLHNDHDPVPLRYHLEAEHGDAYGWEYLEQGPAWWKVRITRRITGAGADGANELDVTKLAPREKHPTIFSRYHALKGGESLIIHNDHDPRPLYYQMQGEMGDVFTWEYLEEGPRWWRVRITKRSAGNSGERLGEMVVRDMRKADVLKRNGLDFCCHGDMTLNEACAARGIDVVRVEQELREVEKDQGRSALPYGEWEIDFLADFIVNMHHRFLRNNLQDIRTYAAKVEQVHGDSHPELHRVNDLVQALCDELTAHVEDEEKTLFPYIRQMVAARNAGRTRPASAMGPLNEKVDKLVLEHTEVGGMIDELHDVTGGYAPPADACASYTLLYRKLQELEDDTHIHIALENHLLFRKAAEMELIV
;
A
#
# COMPACT_ATOMS: atom_id res chain seq x y z
N MET A 1 -18.21 51.15 -30.99
CA MET A 1 -17.59 51.51 -29.69
C MET A 1 -18.48 50.96 -28.59
N GLY A 2 -18.46 49.63 -28.42
CA GLY A 2 -19.31 48.92 -27.46
C GLY A 2 -18.60 48.81 -26.12
N THR A 3 -19.29 49.27 -25.09
CA THR A 3 -18.85 49.46 -23.70
C THR A 3 -18.37 48.18 -23.01
N THR A 4 -17.09 48.17 -22.66
CA THR A 4 -16.35 47.14 -21.91
C THR A 4 -16.72 47.10 -20.42
N THR A 5 -18.02 46.99 -20.10
CA THR A 5 -18.50 47.13 -18.70
C THR A 5 -18.28 45.88 -17.83
N GLY A 6 -17.71 44.80 -18.40
CA GLY A 6 -17.39 43.55 -17.67
C GLY A 6 -15.97 43.45 -17.10
N MET A 7 -15.04 44.34 -17.51
CA MET A 7 -13.61 44.18 -17.22
C MET A 7 -13.10 45.04 -16.05
N ILE A 8 -13.91 45.87 -15.40
CA ILE A 8 -13.45 46.73 -14.28
C ILE A 8 -14.09 46.28 -12.96
N LEU A 9 -13.26 46.04 -11.95
CA LEU A 9 -13.65 45.69 -10.59
C LEU A 9 -13.24 46.80 -9.63
N ASP A 10 -14.22 47.47 -9.02
CA ASP A 10 -13.99 48.44 -7.95
C ASP A 10 -13.91 47.71 -6.61
N VAL A 11 -12.69 47.49 -6.15
CA VAL A 11 -12.37 46.70 -4.94
C VAL A 11 -12.70 47.48 -3.67
N THR A 12 -12.83 48.79 -3.76
CA THR A 12 -13.20 49.65 -2.60
C THR A 12 -14.63 49.37 -2.11
N ARG A 13 -15.50 48.85 -2.98
CA ARG A 13 -16.91 48.53 -2.66
C ARG A 13 -17.11 47.12 -2.11
N LEU A 14 -16.06 46.30 -2.04
CA LEU A 14 -16.13 44.92 -1.55
C LEU A 14 -15.78 44.86 -0.06
N ALA A 15 -16.44 43.97 0.69
CA ALA A 15 -16.09 43.70 2.08
C ALA A 15 -14.66 43.16 2.19
N PRO A 16 -13.85 43.55 3.20
CA PRO A 16 -12.43 43.18 3.28
C PRO A 16 -12.14 41.68 3.13
N MET A 17 -12.98 40.82 3.70
CA MET A 17 -12.83 39.36 3.65
C MET A 17 -13.16 38.75 2.27
N GLU A 18 -13.84 39.49 1.39
CA GLU A 18 -14.31 39.00 0.08
C GLU A 18 -13.47 39.55 -1.09
N LYS A 19 -12.60 40.53 -0.82
CA LYS A 19 -11.78 41.22 -1.85
C LYS A 19 -10.93 40.22 -2.63
N HIS A 20 -10.13 39.41 -1.93
CA HIS A 20 -9.22 38.48 -2.55
C HIS A 20 -9.93 37.35 -3.31
N SER A 21 -10.91 36.69 -2.68
CA SER A 21 -11.65 35.60 -3.31
C SER A 21 -12.38 36.05 -4.58
N THR A 22 -12.96 37.25 -4.58
CA THR A 22 -13.62 37.83 -5.76
C THR A 22 -12.64 38.11 -6.89
N ILE A 23 -11.47 38.67 -6.57
CA ILE A 23 -10.42 38.96 -7.57
C ILE A 23 -9.92 37.66 -8.20
N PHE A 24 -9.57 36.64 -7.41
CA PHE A 24 -9.08 35.36 -7.92
C PHE A 24 -10.12 34.62 -8.76
N ASN A 25 -11.38 34.59 -8.32
CA ASN A 25 -12.48 33.98 -9.08
C ASN A 25 -12.70 34.65 -10.44
N ARG A 26 -12.49 35.97 -10.54
CA ARG A 26 -12.58 36.67 -11.84
C ARG A 26 -11.38 36.37 -12.73
N ILE A 27 -10.17 36.32 -12.19
CA ILE A 27 -8.95 35.97 -12.95
C ILE A 27 -9.05 34.54 -13.51
N ALA A 28 -9.57 33.59 -12.74
CA ALA A 28 -9.75 32.21 -13.16
C ALA A 28 -10.72 32.04 -14.34
N ARG A 29 -11.59 33.03 -14.59
CA ARG A 29 -12.58 33.02 -15.67
C ARG A 29 -12.12 33.76 -16.94
N LEU A 30 -10.98 34.45 -16.90
CA LEU A 30 -10.43 35.15 -18.07
C LEU A 30 -9.88 34.15 -19.09
N GLN A 31 -10.22 34.34 -20.36
CA GLN A 31 -9.53 33.68 -21.47
C GLN A 31 -8.19 34.34 -21.77
N GLU A 32 -7.32 33.66 -22.53
CA GLU A 32 -6.01 34.19 -22.91
C GLU A 32 -6.13 35.54 -23.65
N GLY A 33 -5.34 36.53 -23.24
CA GLY A 33 -5.37 37.90 -23.76
C GLY A 33 -6.43 38.79 -23.12
N GLU A 34 -7.42 38.22 -22.42
CA GLU A 34 -8.43 39.01 -21.69
C GLU A 34 -7.84 39.66 -20.44
N SER A 35 -8.42 40.80 -20.06
CA SER A 35 -7.92 41.61 -18.96
C SER A 35 -8.99 41.96 -17.93
N LEU A 36 -8.59 42.01 -16.66
CA LEU A 36 -9.35 42.55 -15.55
C LEU A 36 -8.64 43.80 -15.03
N ILE A 37 -9.34 44.92 -14.94
CA ILE A 37 -8.86 46.16 -14.34
C ILE A 37 -9.40 46.24 -12.92
N ILE A 38 -8.51 46.39 -11.95
CA ILE A 38 -8.82 46.61 -10.55
C ILE A 38 -8.70 48.10 -10.25
N HIS A 39 -9.70 48.64 -9.57
CA HIS A 39 -9.68 49.97 -8.97
C HIS A 39 -9.63 49.86 -7.45
N ASN A 40 -8.68 50.52 -6.82
CA ASN A 40 -8.44 50.46 -5.38
C ASN A 40 -8.05 51.84 -4.82
N ASP A 41 -8.29 52.05 -3.53
CA ASP A 41 -8.00 53.28 -2.78
C ASP A 41 -6.57 53.31 -2.18
N HIS A 42 -5.82 52.22 -2.33
CA HIS A 42 -4.42 52.09 -1.92
C HIS A 42 -3.65 51.21 -2.91
N ASP A 43 -2.31 51.23 -2.85
CA ASP A 43 -1.47 50.41 -3.74
C ASP A 43 -1.77 48.92 -3.51
N PRO A 44 -2.26 48.18 -4.53
CA PRO A 44 -2.50 46.75 -4.42
C PRO A 44 -1.21 45.93 -4.60
N ALA A 45 -0.03 46.50 -4.34
CA ALA A 45 1.25 45.78 -4.34
C ALA A 45 1.23 44.44 -3.58
N PRO A 46 0.59 44.30 -2.39
CA PRO A 46 0.48 42.99 -1.72
C PRO A 46 -0.23 41.94 -2.58
N LEU A 47 -1.28 42.33 -3.32
CA LEU A 47 -1.98 41.45 -4.25
C LEU A 47 -1.11 41.09 -5.46
N ARG A 48 -0.27 42.03 -5.95
CA ARG A 48 0.73 41.75 -6.99
C ARG A 48 1.70 40.65 -6.56
N TYR A 49 2.21 40.73 -5.33
CA TYR A 49 3.07 39.69 -4.77
C TYR A 49 2.32 38.37 -4.66
N GLN A 50 1.09 38.37 -4.16
CA GLN A 50 0.30 37.14 -4.03
C GLN A 50 0.01 36.49 -5.39
N LEU A 51 -0.32 37.27 -6.43
CA LEU A 51 -0.54 36.79 -7.80
C LEU A 51 0.75 36.28 -8.47
N ALA A 52 1.88 36.95 -8.21
CA ALA A 52 3.19 36.48 -8.67
C ALA A 52 3.56 35.12 -8.06
N HIS A 53 3.04 34.78 -6.88
CA HIS A 53 3.25 33.48 -6.22
C HIS A 53 2.27 32.40 -6.69
N THR A 54 0.97 32.70 -6.81
CA THR A 54 -0.06 31.70 -7.11
C THR A 54 -0.29 31.46 -8.61
N HIS A 55 0.10 32.41 -9.48
CA HIS A 55 -0.19 32.37 -10.92
C HIS A 55 1.04 32.73 -11.80
N GLN A 56 2.24 32.31 -11.38
CA GLN A 56 3.54 32.53 -12.02
C GLN A 56 3.46 32.49 -13.56
N ASP A 57 3.77 33.64 -14.19
CA ASP A 57 3.82 33.89 -15.64
C ASP A 57 2.52 33.75 -16.44
N THR A 58 1.40 33.43 -15.80
CA THR A 58 0.08 33.32 -16.47
C THR A 58 -0.77 34.59 -16.37
N VAL A 59 -0.35 35.59 -15.58
CA VAL A 59 -1.05 36.88 -15.42
C VAL A 59 -0.05 38.03 -15.48
N ALA A 60 -0.21 38.92 -16.47
CA ALA A 60 0.53 40.18 -16.58
C ALA A 60 -0.01 41.22 -15.59
N TRP A 61 0.86 42.06 -15.06
CA TRP A 61 0.49 43.19 -14.20
C TRP A 61 0.95 44.51 -14.82
N GLU A 62 0.03 45.45 -15.00
CA GLU A 62 0.29 46.78 -15.52
C GLU A 62 -0.43 47.83 -14.66
N TYR A 63 0.29 48.83 -14.15
CA TYR A 63 -0.34 49.98 -13.51
C TYR A 63 -0.82 50.95 -14.58
N LEU A 64 -2.14 51.21 -14.60
CA LEU A 64 -2.75 52.23 -15.46
C LEU A 64 -2.78 53.60 -14.79
N GLU A 65 -2.85 53.64 -13.45
CA GLU A 65 -2.85 54.87 -12.66
C GLU A 65 -2.19 54.60 -11.31
N GLN A 66 -1.22 55.46 -10.94
CA GLN A 66 -0.50 55.41 -9.66
C GLN A 66 -0.59 56.81 -9.04
N GLY A 67 -1.42 56.98 -8.02
CA GLY A 67 -1.64 58.27 -7.41
C GLY A 67 -2.04 58.15 -5.94
N PRO A 68 -1.90 59.21 -5.14
CA PRO A 68 -2.10 59.13 -3.70
C PRO A 68 -3.54 58.85 -3.28
N GLN A 69 -4.52 59.01 -4.19
CA GLN A 69 -5.95 58.78 -3.94
C GLN A 69 -6.50 57.54 -4.65
N TRP A 70 -5.95 57.16 -5.81
CA TRP A 70 -6.50 56.08 -6.63
C TRP A 70 -5.41 55.28 -7.33
N TRP A 71 -5.64 53.97 -7.38
CA TRP A 71 -4.77 53.01 -8.05
C TRP A 71 -5.61 52.19 -9.03
N LYS A 72 -5.18 52.19 -10.30
CA LYS A 72 -5.77 51.33 -11.34
C LYS A 72 -4.73 50.36 -11.85
N VAL A 73 -5.06 49.07 -11.80
CA VAL A 73 -4.18 47.99 -12.23
C VAL A 73 -4.88 47.11 -13.23
N LYS A 74 -4.24 46.82 -14.34
CA LYS A 74 -4.69 45.86 -15.34
C LYS A 74 -3.96 44.53 -15.15
N LEU A 75 -4.76 43.47 -15.03
CA LEU A 75 -4.35 42.08 -14.95
C LEU A 75 -4.71 41.39 -16.26
N THR A 76 -3.74 40.91 -17.04
CA THR A 76 -4.01 40.26 -18.35
C THR A 76 -3.62 38.80 -18.31
N ARG A 77 -4.53 37.88 -18.69
CA ARG A 77 -4.20 36.45 -18.79
C ARG A 77 -3.24 36.22 -19.96
N ARG A 78 -2.10 35.57 -19.70
CA ARG A 78 -1.10 35.19 -20.72
C ARG A 78 -1.14 33.68 -20.96
N ALA A 79 -0.86 33.23 -22.19
CA ALA A 79 -0.45 31.85 -22.42
C ALA A 79 0.81 31.56 -21.61
N PRO A 80 0.96 30.37 -21.03
CA PRO A 80 2.27 29.90 -20.63
C PRO A 80 3.12 29.76 -21.88
N ARG A 81 4.01 30.74 -22.15
CA ARG A 81 4.88 30.69 -23.32
C ARG A 81 6.32 31.09 -23.03
N ASN A 82 7.18 30.13 -23.33
CA ASN A 82 8.59 30.25 -23.67
C ASN A 82 8.85 31.40 -24.65
N GLU A 83 9.76 32.30 -24.29
CA GLU A 83 10.51 33.10 -25.24
C GLU A 83 11.98 32.64 -25.21
N LYS A 84 12.37 31.89 -26.25
CA LYS A 84 13.74 31.43 -26.56
C LYS A 84 14.40 30.42 -25.59
N GLY A 85 13.70 29.36 -25.19
CA GLY A 85 14.33 28.10 -24.76
C GLY A 85 15.36 28.20 -23.62
N ARG A 86 15.31 29.27 -22.82
CA ARG A 86 16.18 29.48 -21.67
C ARG A 86 15.28 29.72 -20.46
N ASN A 87 15.04 28.66 -19.71
CA ASN A 87 14.46 28.73 -18.38
C ASN A 87 15.51 29.41 -17.48
N ILE A 88 15.40 30.71 -17.22
CA ILE A 88 16.37 31.47 -16.40
C ILE A 88 15.70 31.94 -15.11
N LEU A 89 16.33 31.70 -13.95
CA LEU A 89 15.91 32.18 -12.63
C LEU A 89 16.99 33.10 -12.05
N ASP A 90 16.62 34.35 -11.80
CA ASP A 90 17.48 35.27 -11.05
C ASP A 90 17.14 35.22 -9.56
N VAL A 91 18.02 34.59 -8.78
CA VAL A 91 17.82 34.31 -7.35
C VAL A 91 18.02 35.58 -6.51
N THR A 92 18.72 36.59 -7.02
CA THR A 92 18.92 37.83 -6.26
C THR A 92 17.65 38.67 -6.17
N GLN A 93 16.67 38.41 -7.05
CA GLN A 93 15.37 39.09 -7.06
C GLN A 93 14.33 38.40 -6.15
N LEU A 94 14.65 37.23 -5.58
CA LEU A 94 13.77 36.48 -4.70
C LEU A 94 13.99 36.87 -3.22
N ALA A 95 12.91 36.93 -2.44
CA ALA A 95 13.02 37.13 -1.00
C ALA A 95 13.78 35.95 -0.36
N PRO A 96 14.63 36.16 0.65
CA PRO A 96 15.53 35.11 1.18
C PRO A 96 14.84 33.79 1.56
N HIS A 97 13.61 33.85 2.07
CA HIS A 97 12.84 32.69 2.48
C HIS A 97 12.18 31.94 1.32
N GLU A 98 12.03 32.57 0.15
CA GLU A 98 11.36 32.01 -1.04
C GLU A 98 12.36 31.43 -2.05
N LYS A 99 13.66 31.75 -1.89
CA LYS A 99 14.75 31.32 -2.78
C LYS A 99 14.76 29.81 -3.00
N HIS A 100 14.92 29.03 -1.94
CA HIS A 100 15.04 27.57 -2.03
C HIS A 100 13.78 26.93 -2.64
N ALA A 101 12.61 27.28 -2.11
CA ALA A 101 11.34 26.71 -2.57
C ALA A 101 11.10 26.96 -4.07
N THR A 102 11.40 28.16 -4.56
CA THR A 102 11.23 28.54 -5.98
C THR A 102 12.23 27.82 -6.88
N ILE A 103 13.48 27.72 -6.46
CA ILE A 103 14.53 27.00 -7.19
C ILE A 103 14.14 25.53 -7.37
N PHE A 104 13.77 24.84 -6.29
CA PHE A 104 13.40 23.42 -6.35
C PHE A 104 12.12 23.18 -7.16
N ALA A 105 11.10 24.01 -7.00
CA ALA A 105 9.87 23.91 -7.78
C ALA A 105 10.13 24.05 -9.30
N ARG A 106 11.08 24.89 -9.72
CA ARG A 106 11.46 25.00 -11.14
C ARG A 106 12.28 23.81 -11.62
N ILE A 107 13.19 23.28 -10.80
CA ILE A 107 14.01 22.12 -11.16
C ILE A 107 13.13 20.87 -11.32
N ALA A 108 12.19 20.64 -10.40
CA ALA A 108 11.28 19.50 -10.43
C ALA A 108 10.38 19.45 -11.68
N ARG A 109 10.16 20.60 -12.33
CA ARG A 109 9.34 20.73 -13.55
C ARG A 109 10.13 20.48 -14.85
N LEU A 110 11.46 20.42 -14.80
CA LEU A 110 12.28 20.14 -15.98
C LEU A 110 11.97 18.73 -16.52
N GLN A 111 11.80 18.58 -17.83
CA GLN A 111 11.75 17.29 -18.51
C GLN A 111 13.14 16.86 -18.99
N GLY A 112 13.31 15.59 -19.37
CA GLY A 112 14.61 15.07 -19.81
C GLY A 112 15.19 15.92 -20.96
N GLY A 113 16.41 16.40 -20.79
CA GLY A 113 17.12 17.27 -21.72
C GLY A 113 16.88 18.77 -21.51
N GLU A 114 15.90 19.16 -20.69
CA GLU A 114 15.63 20.55 -20.36
C GLU A 114 16.59 21.09 -19.31
N SER A 115 16.85 22.39 -19.34
CA SER A 115 17.77 23.04 -18.40
C SER A 115 17.22 24.33 -17.81
N LEU A 116 17.57 24.60 -16.55
CA LEU A 116 17.36 25.84 -15.81
C LEU A 116 18.70 26.57 -15.64
N THR A 117 18.78 27.85 -15.99
CA THR A 117 19.93 28.72 -15.71
C THR A 117 19.63 29.56 -14.48
N LEU A 118 20.49 29.49 -13.47
CA LEU A 118 20.35 30.21 -12.21
C LEU A 118 21.39 31.33 -12.16
N HIS A 119 20.94 32.56 -11.89
CA HIS A 119 21.79 33.71 -11.65
C HIS A 119 21.77 34.02 -10.15
N ASN A 120 22.96 34.23 -9.57
CA ASN A 120 23.10 34.49 -8.14
C ASN A 120 24.30 35.43 -7.88
N ASP A 121 24.29 36.08 -6.72
CA ASP A 121 25.36 36.98 -6.26
C ASP A 121 26.51 36.24 -5.55
N HIS A 122 26.37 34.93 -5.33
CA HIS A 122 27.40 34.04 -4.78
C HIS A 122 27.34 32.65 -5.44
N ASP A 123 28.40 31.85 -5.30
CA ASP A 123 28.45 30.50 -5.86
C ASP A 123 27.40 29.59 -5.20
N PRO A 124 26.42 29.06 -5.95
CA PRO A 124 25.34 28.24 -5.39
C PRO A 124 25.77 26.78 -5.15
N VAL A 125 27.00 26.54 -4.69
CA VAL A 125 27.53 25.20 -4.35
C VAL A 125 26.61 24.41 -3.40
N PRO A 126 26.02 25.00 -2.34
CA PRO A 126 25.12 24.25 -1.45
C PRO A 126 23.90 23.69 -2.17
N LEU A 127 23.36 24.41 -3.16
CA LEU A 127 22.25 23.95 -3.98
C LEU A 127 22.66 22.76 -4.85
N ARG A 128 23.87 22.80 -5.43
CA ARG A 128 24.42 21.68 -6.20
C ARG A 128 24.50 20.43 -5.34
N TYR A 129 25.10 20.52 -4.15
CA TYR A 129 25.19 19.38 -3.24
C TYR A 129 23.83 18.87 -2.79
N HIS A 130 22.86 19.77 -2.58
CA HIS A 130 21.50 19.37 -2.25
C HIS A 130 20.83 18.57 -3.39
N LEU A 131 20.98 19.01 -4.64
CA LEU A 131 20.44 18.30 -5.80
C LEU A 131 21.14 16.96 -6.03
N GLU A 132 22.47 16.90 -5.88
CA GLU A 132 23.24 15.65 -5.94
C GLU A 132 22.83 14.68 -4.82
N ALA A 133 22.53 15.21 -3.63
CA ALA A 133 22.09 14.42 -2.48
C ALA A 133 20.70 13.82 -2.69
N GLU A 134 19.72 14.63 -3.12
CA GLU A 134 18.31 14.22 -3.28
C GLU A 134 18.02 13.48 -4.59
N HIS A 135 18.76 13.79 -5.66
CA HIS A 135 18.44 13.33 -7.02
C HIS A 135 19.60 12.64 -7.75
N GLY A 136 20.72 12.41 -7.08
CA GLY A 136 21.86 11.71 -7.66
C GLY A 136 22.41 12.44 -8.89
N ASP A 137 22.62 11.70 -9.99
CA ASP A 137 23.16 12.24 -11.24
C ASP A 137 22.08 12.69 -12.24
N ALA A 138 20.81 12.70 -11.82
CA ALA A 138 19.66 13.06 -12.66
C ALA A 138 19.76 14.49 -13.23
N TYR A 139 20.58 15.35 -12.61
CA TYR A 139 20.84 16.70 -13.07
C TYR A 139 22.33 16.93 -13.37
N GLY A 140 22.64 17.45 -14.55
CA GLY A 140 23.94 18.00 -14.89
C GLY A 140 24.09 19.44 -14.38
N TRP A 141 25.32 19.81 -14.01
CA TRP A 141 25.67 21.14 -13.51
C TRP A 141 26.81 21.74 -14.33
N GLU A 142 26.60 22.92 -14.90
CA GLU A 142 27.56 23.63 -15.75
C GLU A 142 27.68 25.09 -15.30
N TYR A 143 28.89 25.59 -15.04
CA TYR A 143 29.11 27.02 -14.81
C TYR A 143 29.20 27.75 -16.14
N LEU A 144 28.28 28.69 -16.38
CA LEU A 144 28.29 29.57 -17.56
C LEU A 144 29.09 30.85 -17.32
N GLU A 145 29.10 31.33 -16.08
CA GLU A 145 29.86 32.49 -15.64
C GLU A 145 30.23 32.32 -14.16
N GLN A 146 31.48 32.56 -13.81
CA GLN A 146 31.98 32.45 -12.45
C GLN A 146 32.45 33.83 -12.01
N GLY A 147 31.88 34.31 -10.90
CA GLY A 147 32.11 35.66 -10.38
C GLY A 147 33.56 35.89 -9.95
N PRO A 148 33.84 37.13 -9.54
CA PRO A 148 33.55 37.46 -8.15
C PRO A 148 32.26 38.26 -7.91
N ALA A 149 31.65 38.84 -8.96
CA ALA A 149 30.44 39.68 -8.84
C ALA A 149 29.12 38.94 -9.17
N TRP A 150 29.14 37.97 -10.09
CA TRP A 150 27.95 37.26 -10.55
C TRP A 150 28.27 35.81 -10.89
N TRP A 151 27.39 34.89 -10.52
CA TRP A 151 27.49 33.47 -10.83
C TRP A 151 26.30 33.05 -11.67
N LYS A 152 26.58 32.39 -12.81
CA LYS A 152 25.56 31.81 -13.68
C LYS A 152 25.81 30.32 -13.81
N VAL A 153 24.86 29.50 -13.37
CA VAL A 153 24.94 28.04 -13.44
C VAL A 153 23.78 27.47 -14.23
N ARG A 154 24.02 26.48 -15.09
CA ARG A 154 23.01 25.74 -15.81
C ARG A 154 22.84 24.36 -15.18
N ILE A 155 21.60 24.05 -14.80
CA ILE A 155 21.15 22.81 -14.22
C ILE A 155 20.31 22.08 -15.29
N THR A 156 20.79 20.96 -15.82
CA THR A 156 20.12 20.24 -16.92
C THR A 156 19.59 18.90 -16.44
N ARG A 157 18.29 18.62 -16.57
CA ARG A 157 17.77 17.28 -16.29
C ARG A 157 18.26 16.34 -17.39
N ARG A 158 18.98 15.28 -17.04
CA ARG A 158 19.49 14.31 -18.02
C ARG A 158 18.33 13.51 -18.60
N ILE A 159 18.37 13.20 -19.90
CA ILE A 159 17.41 12.28 -20.53
C ILE A 159 17.74 10.88 -20.03
N THR A 160 16.91 10.33 -19.16
CA THR A 160 17.01 8.92 -18.75
C THR A 160 16.50 8.05 -19.91
N GLY A 161 17.42 7.53 -20.71
CA GLY A 161 17.14 6.37 -21.54
C GLY A 161 16.89 5.17 -20.64
N ALA A 162 15.81 4.43 -20.90
CA ALA A 162 15.61 3.10 -20.34
C ALA A 162 16.80 2.22 -20.76
N GLY A 163 17.68 1.94 -19.79
CA GLY A 163 18.65 0.86 -19.83
C GLY A 163 18.25 -0.17 -18.78
N ALA A 164 18.38 -1.45 -19.11
CA ALA A 164 18.15 -2.55 -18.18
C ALA A 164 18.99 -2.38 -16.90
N ASP A 165 18.36 -2.64 -15.74
CA ASP A 165 18.85 -2.49 -14.35
C ASP A 165 18.96 -1.06 -13.78
N GLY A 166 17.90 -0.65 -13.07
CA GLY A 166 17.80 0.63 -12.37
C GLY A 166 18.55 0.68 -11.03
N ALA A 167 19.74 1.30 -11.00
CA ALA A 167 20.57 1.34 -9.80
C ALA A 167 20.57 2.71 -9.10
N ASN A 168 19.96 2.77 -7.92
CA ASN A 168 20.05 3.83 -6.92
C ASN A 168 21.39 3.64 -6.15
N GLU A 169 22.54 4.09 -6.68
CA GLU A 169 23.86 3.89 -6.03
C GLU A 169 24.36 5.12 -5.22
N LEU A 170 25.06 4.87 -4.10
CA LEU A 170 25.67 5.87 -3.23
C LEU A 170 27.10 5.45 -2.86
N ASP A 171 28.08 6.30 -3.18
CA ASP A 171 29.46 6.14 -2.70
C ASP A 171 29.64 6.85 -1.34
N VAL A 172 29.67 6.05 -0.28
CA VAL A 172 29.72 6.50 1.12
C VAL A 172 31.09 7.09 1.46
N THR A 173 32.14 6.75 0.71
CA THR A 173 33.50 7.26 0.97
C THR A 173 33.65 8.75 0.67
N LYS A 174 32.76 9.29 -0.18
CA LYS A 174 32.72 10.71 -0.53
C LYS A 174 31.99 11.58 0.49
N LEU A 175 31.33 10.98 1.49
CA LEU A 175 30.57 11.68 2.51
C LEU A 175 31.44 11.98 3.74
N ALA A 176 31.23 13.13 4.38
CA ALA A 176 31.88 13.42 5.66
C ALA A 176 31.42 12.41 6.74
N PRO A 177 32.27 12.01 7.70
CA PRO A 177 31.94 10.97 8.68
C PRO A 177 30.60 11.18 9.42
N ARG A 178 30.28 12.43 9.79
CA ARG A 178 29.02 12.80 10.48
C ARG A 178 27.78 12.74 9.58
N GLU A 179 27.94 12.64 8.27
CA GLU A 179 26.88 12.70 7.26
C GLU A 179 26.58 11.32 6.65
N LYS A 180 27.49 10.35 6.81
CA LYS A 180 27.36 8.98 6.26
C LYS A 180 26.02 8.32 6.60
N HIS A 181 25.74 8.10 7.89
CA HIS A 181 24.51 7.42 8.30
C HIS A 181 23.26 8.25 7.96
N PRO A 182 23.15 9.56 8.33
CA PRO A 182 21.98 10.36 7.99
C PRO A 182 21.61 10.34 6.49
N THR A 183 22.61 10.40 5.59
CA THR A 183 22.36 10.33 4.15
C THR A 183 21.86 8.95 3.71
N ILE A 184 22.41 7.87 4.26
CA ILE A 184 21.96 6.50 3.94
C ILE A 184 20.52 6.29 4.39
N PHE A 185 20.18 6.69 5.62
CA PHE A 185 18.82 6.59 6.15
C PHE A 185 17.84 7.44 5.33
N SER A 186 18.20 8.69 5.01
CA SER A 186 17.35 9.57 4.19
C SER A 186 17.08 8.97 2.80
N ARG A 187 18.11 8.47 2.11
CA ARG A 187 17.95 7.81 0.81
C ARG A 187 17.13 6.54 0.90
N TYR A 188 17.34 5.74 1.94
CA TYR A 188 16.54 4.54 2.21
C TYR A 188 15.06 4.90 2.45
N HIS A 189 14.76 5.91 3.27
CA HIS A 189 13.38 6.32 3.53
C HIS A 189 12.67 6.84 2.26
N ALA A 190 13.42 7.49 1.36
CA ALA A 190 12.91 7.98 0.08
C ALA A 190 12.62 6.86 -0.95
N LEU A 191 13.17 5.66 -0.76
CA LEU A 191 12.85 4.51 -1.61
C LEU A 191 11.34 4.22 -1.54
N LYS A 192 10.77 3.85 -2.68
CA LYS A 192 9.49 3.16 -2.71
C LYS A 192 9.70 1.68 -2.39
N GLY A 193 8.58 1.03 -2.13
CA GLY A 193 8.54 -0.39 -1.98
C GLY A 193 9.19 -1.17 -3.14
N GLY A 194 10.13 -2.06 -2.83
CA GLY A 194 10.83 -2.89 -3.81
C GLY A 194 12.01 -2.19 -4.48
N GLU A 195 12.22 -0.90 -4.23
CA GLU A 195 13.39 -0.18 -4.72
C GLU A 195 14.61 -0.49 -3.83
N SER A 196 15.79 -0.45 -4.45
CA SER A 196 17.06 -0.76 -3.78
C SER A 196 18.00 0.43 -3.77
N LEU A 197 18.75 0.60 -2.68
CA LEU A 197 19.90 1.50 -2.55
C LEU A 197 21.18 0.68 -2.49
N ILE A 198 22.13 0.90 -3.40
CA ILE A 198 23.44 0.26 -3.37
C ILE A 198 24.44 1.22 -2.74
N ILE A 199 25.08 0.83 -1.63
CA ILE A 199 26.15 1.59 -1.00
C ILE A 199 27.52 1.04 -1.40
N HIS A 200 28.48 1.91 -1.70
CA HIS A 200 29.90 1.58 -1.84
C HIS A 200 30.67 2.18 -0.66
N ASN A 201 31.49 1.38 0.02
CA ASN A 201 32.24 1.80 1.20
C ASN A 201 33.66 1.22 1.19
N ASP A 202 34.58 1.85 1.93
CA ASP A 202 36.00 1.44 2.06
C ASP A 202 36.24 0.43 3.20
N HIS A 203 35.19 0.05 3.93
CA HIS A 203 35.19 -0.95 4.99
C HIS A 203 33.83 -1.65 5.09
N ASP A 204 33.77 -2.77 5.80
CA ASP A 204 32.53 -3.53 6.01
C ASP A 204 31.47 -2.65 6.74
N PRO A 205 30.31 -2.38 6.11
CA PRO A 205 29.23 -1.59 6.70
C PRO A 205 28.38 -2.35 7.73
N ARG A 206 28.83 -3.49 8.27
CA ARG A 206 28.13 -4.26 9.32
C ARG A 206 27.59 -3.44 10.51
N PRO A 207 28.29 -2.42 11.06
CA PRO A 207 27.73 -1.59 12.13
C PRO A 207 26.46 -0.83 11.70
N LEU A 208 26.41 -0.39 10.45
CA LEU A 208 25.24 0.27 9.86
C LEU A 208 24.07 -0.72 9.71
N TYR A 209 24.33 -1.97 9.33
CA TYR A 209 23.31 -3.03 9.31
C TYR A 209 22.62 -3.18 10.67
N TYR A 210 23.40 -3.35 11.75
CA TYR A 210 22.83 -3.51 13.09
C TYR A 210 22.08 -2.25 13.57
N GLN A 211 22.55 -1.06 13.19
CA GLN A 211 21.83 0.18 13.49
C GLN A 211 20.48 0.24 12.77
N MET A 212 20.45 -0.04 11.46
CA MET A 212 19.22 -0.06 10.68
C MET A 212 18.24 -1.12 11.20
N GLN A 213 18.74 -2.30 11.58
CA GLN A 213 17.94 -3.36 12.18
C GLN A 213 17.35 -2.96 13.54
N GLY A 214 18.13 -2.31 14.39
CA GLY A 214 17.67 -1.83 15.70
C GLY A 214 16.65 -0.69 15.63
N GLU A 215 16.76 0.19 14.63
CA GLU A 215 15.86 1.35 14.48
C GLU A 215 14.58 1.02 13.69
N MET A 216 14.65 0.11 12.71
CA MET A 216 13.56 -0.10 11.75
C MET A 216 13.05 -1.54 11.69
N GLY A 217 13.71 -2.49 12.36
CA GLY A 217 13.36 -3.91 12.28
C GLY A 217 13.52 -4.48 10.88
N ASP A 218 12.75 -5.53 10.59
CA ASP A 218 12.86 -6.30 9.35
C ASP A 218 12.10 -5.66 8.19
N VAL A 219 12.34 -4.38 7.87
CA VAL A 219 11.70 -3.68 6.74
C VAL A 219 12.57 -3.59 5.47
N PHE A 220 13.77 -4.18 5.49
CA PHE A 220 14.72 -4.16 4.37
C PHE A 220 15.48 -5.49 4.23
N THR A 221 16.02 -5.75 3.04
CA THR A 221 17.03 -6.80 2.83
C THR A 221 18.44 -6.21 2.72
N TRP A 222 19.45 -7.03 3.02
CA TRP A 222 20.86 -6.66 2.99
C TRP A 222 21.66 -7.70 2.21
N GLU A 223 22.22 -7.31 1.06
CA GLU A 223 22.94 -8.22 0.16
C GLU A 223 24.32 -7.65 -0.15
N TYR A 224 25.38 -8.40 0.12
CA TYR A 224 26.73 -8.04 -0.32
C TYR A 224 26.89 -8.35 -1.81
N LEU A 225 27.14 -7.30 -2.60
CA LEU A 225 27.48 -7.42 -4.03
C LEU A 225 28.99 -7.56 -4.24
N GLU A 226 29.77 -7.01 -3.32
CA GLU A 226 31.22 -7.12 -3.28
C GLU A 226 31.67 -7.09 -1.82
N GLU A 227 32.45 -8.09 -1.43
CA GLU A 227 33.08 -8.19 -0.11
C GLU A 227 34.59 -7.97 -0.30
N GLY A 228 35.19 -7.18 0.59
CA GLY A 228 36.53 -6.61 0.41
C GLY A 228 37.70 -7.59 0.19
N PRO A 229 38.94 -7.08 0.29
CA PRO A 229 39.37 -6.27 1.42
C PRO A 229 39.44 -4.76 1.18
N ARG A 230 39.27 -4.30 -0.07
CA ARG A 230 39.44 -2.88 -0.45
C ARG A 230 38.13 -2.14 -0.66
N TRP A 231 37.10 -2.83 -1.13
CA TRP A 231 35.80 -2.25 -1.45
C TRP A 231 34.69 -3.15 -0.96
N TRP A 232 33.63 -2.53 -0.47
CA TRP A 232 32.42 -3.20 -0.02
C TRP A 232 31.24 -2.58 -0.75
N ARG A 233 30.48 -3.41 -1.47
CA ARG A 233 29.25 -3.00 -2.13
C ARG A 233 28.10 -3.75 -1.52
N VAL A 234 27.11 -3.03 -1.02
CA VAL A 234 25.92 -3.61 -0.40
C VAL A 234 24.67 -3.06 -1.04
N ARG A 235 23.74 -3.94 -1.42
CA ARG A 235 22.39 -3.58 -1.82
C ARG A 235 21.45 -3.65 -0.61
N ILE A 236 20.78 -2.55 -0.35
CA ILE A 236 19.76 -2.38 0.68
C ILE A 236 18.43 -2.22 -0.03
N THR A 237 17.56 -3.23 0.01
CA THR A 237 16.25 -3.16 -0.66
C THR A 237 15.19 -2.81 0.36
N LYS A 238 14.47 -1.70 0.14
CA LYS A 238 13.29 -1.39 0.95
C LYS A 238 12.20 -2.38 0.56
N ARG A 239 11.70 -3.14 1.52
CA ARG A 239 10.59 -4.04 1.22
C ARG A 239 9.42 -3.21 0.73
N SER A 240 8.71 -3.72 -0.27
CA SER A 240 7.43 -3.16 -0.61
C SER A 240 6.57 -3.10 0.63
N ALA A 241 5.78 -2.02 0.78
CA ALA A 241 4.45 -2.23 1.33
C ALA A 241 3.71 -3.12 0.31
N GLY A 242 4.12 -4.37 0.25
CA GLY A 242 3.29 -5.43 -0.29
C GLY A 242 2.23 -5.71 0.74
N ASN A 243 1.52 -6.82 0.56
CA ASN A 243 0.53 -7.30 1.51
C ASN A 243 1.12 -7.60 2.91
N SER A 244 2.39 -7.27 3.17
CA SER A 244 3.05 -7.26 4.47
C SER A 244 2.23 -6.63 5.62
N GLY A 245 1.41 -5.61 5.34
CA GLY A 245 0.47 -5.02 6.31
C GLY A 245 -1.00 -5.41 6.10
N GLU A 246 -1.30 -6.18 5.05
CA GLU A 246 -2.62 -6.73 4.81
C GLU A 246 -2.84 -7.96 5.70
N ARG A 247 -4.07 -8.11 6.19
CA ARG A 247 -4.50 -9.25 6.99
C ARG A 247 -4.65 -10.49 6.12
N LEU A 248 -4.21 -11.65 6.61
CA LEU A 248 -4.27 -12.91 5.87
C LEU A 248 -5.68 -13.24 5.37
N GLY A 249 -6.70 -13.01 6.21
CA GLY A 249 -8.10 -13.25 5.86
C GLY A 249 -8.58 -12.35 4.71
N GLU A 250 -8.15 -11.08 4.68
CA GLU A 250 -8.52 -10.14 3.61
C GLU A 250 -7.88 -10.52 2.27
N MET A 251 -6.65 -11.02 2.31
CA MET A 251 -5.96 -11.51 1.11
C MET A 251 -6.71 -12.67 0.47
N VAL A 252 -7.19 -13.61 1.28
CA VAL A 252 -7.89 -14.82 0.85
C VAL A 252 -9.31 -14.50 0.39
N VAL A 253 -10.04 -13.64 1.10
CA VAL A 253 -11.37 -13.17 0.67
C VAL A 253 -11.33 -12.46 -0.68
N ARG A 254 -10.26 -11.67 -0.95
CA ARG A 254 -10.08 -11.01 -2.25
C ARG A 254 -9.70 -11.98 -3.36
N ASP A 255 -8.84 -12.95 -3.06
CA ASP A 255 -8.39 -13.96 -4.02
C ASP A 255 -8.11 -15.29 -3.32
N MET A 256 -9.11 -16.18 -3.34
CA MET A 256 -9.04 -17.49 -2.69
C MET A 256 -7.90 -18.37 -3.21
N ARG A 257 -7.35 -18.09 -4.40
CA ARG A 257 -6.18 -18.81 -4.93
C ARG A 257 -4.92 -18.57 -4.09
N LYS A 258 -4.90 -17.50 -3.29
CA LYS A 258 -3.82 -17.21 -2.34
C LYS A 258 -3.84 -18.14 -1.12
N ALA A 259 -4.98 -18.77 -0.81
CA ALA A 259 -5.10 -19.73 0.29
C ALA A 259 -4.06 -20.85 0.16
N ASP A 260 -3.90 -21.42 -1.04
CA ASP A 260 -2.92 -22.48 -1.30
C ASP A 260 -1.49 -22.05 -1.01
N VAL A 261 -1.15 -20.77 -1.26
CA VAL A 261 0.20 -20.23 -1.01
C VAL A 261 0.41 -20.05 0.50
N LEU A 262 -0.56 -19.44 1.19
CA LEU A 262 -0.49 -19.24 2.64
C LEU A 262 -0.40 -20.59 3.36
N LYS A 263 -1.25 -21.55 2.98
CA LYS A 263 -1.26 -22.91 3.51
C LYS A 263 0.09 -23.62 3.32
N ARG A 264 0.67 -23.59 2.11
CA ARG A 264 1.97 -24.24 1.83
C ARG A 264 3.12 -23.63 2.62
N ASN A 265 2.99 -22.39 3.05
CA ASN A 265 3.93 -21.74 3.95
C ASN A 265 3.56 -21.93 5.43
N GLY A 266 2.51 -22.70 5.75
CA GLY A 266 2.04 -22.91 7.11
C GLY A 266 1.48 -21.64 7.75
N LEU A 267 0.85 -20.75 6.98
CA LEU A 267 0.22 -19.55 7.51
C LEU A 267 -1.28 -19.77 7.67
N ASP A 268 -1.75 -19.70 8.92
CA ASP A 268 -3.16 -19.86 9.26
C ASP A 268 -3.95 -18.58 8.93
N PHE A 269 -4.62 -18.62 7.79
CA PHE A 269 -5.45 -17.53 7.30
C PHE A 269 -6.92 -17.66 7.69
N CYS A 270 -7.35 -18.79 8.26
CA CYS A 270 -8.77 -19.06 8.54
C CYS A 270 -9.13 -18.71 9.98
N CYS A 271 -8.30 -19.06 10.96
CA CYS A 271 -8.55 -18.76 12.37
C CYS A 271 -7.78 -17.52 12.82
N HIS A 272 -6.54 -17.36 12.34
CA HIS A 272 -5.68 -16.21 12.63
C HIS A 272 -5.63 -15.19 11.50
N GLY A 273 -6.69 -15.12 10.68
CA GLY A 273 -6.72 -14.24 9.51
C GLY A 273 -6.63 -12.75 9.81
N ASP A 274 -6.79 -12.32 11.07
CA ASP A 274 -6.57 -10.94 11.51
C ASP A 274 -5.09 -10.55 11.68
N MET A 275 -4.18 -11.52 11.70
CA MET A 275 -2.74 -11.25 11.65
C MET A 275 -2.38 -10.70 10.28
N THR A 276 -1.46 -9.74 10.25
CA THR A 276 -0.83 -9.32 9.01
C THR A 276 0.10 -10.42 8.48
N LEU A 277 0.37 -10.40 7.18
CA LEU A 277 1.33 -11.32 6.57
C LEU A 277 2.70 -11.27 7.27
N ASN A 278 3.17 -10.07 7.66
CA ASN A 278 4.41 -9.91 8.40
C ASN A 278 4.36 -10.57 9.78
N GLU A 279 3.31 -10.31 10.57
CA GLU A 279 3.18 -10.88 11.91
C GLU A 279 3.14 -12.41 11.86
N ALA A 280 2.38 -12.97 10.93
CA ALA A 280 2.25 -14.41 10.77
C ALA A 280 3.56 -15.06 10.31
N CYS A 281 4.28 -14.43 9.37
CA CYS A 281 5.59 -14.91 8.93
C CYS A 281 6.64 -14.80 10.04
N ALA A 282 6.68 -13.68 10.78
CA ALA A 282 7.61 -13.47 11.88
C ALA A 282 7.39 -14.47 13.01
N ALA A 283 6.13 -14.77 13.37
CA ALA A 283 5.78 -15.75 14.39
C ALA A 283 6.29 -17.16 14.07
N ARG A 284 6.42 -17.50 12.78
CA ARG A 284 6.86 -18.82 12.30
C ARG A 284 8.28 -18.83 11.72
N GLY A 285 9.01 -17.72 11.77
CA GLY A 285 10.36 -17.61 11.21
C GLY A 285 10.43 -17.77 9.68
N ILE A 286 9.36 -17.42 8.97
CA ILE A 286 9.24 -17.54 7.52
C ILE A 286 9.73 -16.23 6.87
N ASP A 287 10.45 -16.34 5.75
CA ASP A 287 10.81 -15.17 4.95
C ASP A 287 9.58 -14.62 4.22
N VAL A 288 9.01 -13.54 4.76
CA VAL A 288 7.86 -12.85 4.19
C VAL A 288 8.08 -12.43 2.74
N VAL A 289 9.32 -12.12 2.33
CA VAL A 289 9.63 -11.72 0.96
C VAL A 289 9.36 -12.86 -0.02
N ARG A 290 9.71 -14.09 0.36
CA ARG A 290 9.43 -15.29 -0.44
C ARG A 290 7.93 -15.50 -0.60
N VAL A 291 7.18 -15.46 0.50
CA VAL A 291 5.73 -15.65 0.49
C VAL A 291 5.03 -14.59 -0.37
N GLU A 292 5.44 -13.32 -0.26
CA GLU A 292 4.89 -12.28 -1.11
C GLU A 292 5.17 -12.49 -2.61
N GLN A 293 6.32 -13.06 -2.96
CA GLN A 293 6.63 -13.39 -4.36
C GLN A 293 5.68 -14.47 -4.88
N GLU A 294 5.51 -15.56 -4.12
CA GLU A 294 4.57 -16.65 -4.46
C GLU A 294 3.13 -16.13 -4.60
N LEU A 295 2.69 -15.25 -3.70
CA LEU A 295 1.36 -14.62 -3.77
C LEU A 295 1.18 -13.74 -5.01
N ARG A 296 2.21 -13.01 -5.43
CA ARG A 296 2.19 -12.18 -6.66
C ARG A 296 2.18 -13.03 -7.93
N GLU A 297 2.71 -14.25 -7.90
CA GLU A 297 2.67 -15.16 -9.04
C GLU A 297 1.24 -15.65 -9.30
N VAL A 298 0.47 -15.91 -8.23
CA VAL A 298 -0.96 -16.27 -8.33
C VAL A 298 -1.79 -15.17 -9.01
N GLU A 299 -1.49 -13.90 -8.73
CA GLU A 299 -2.18 -12.76 -9.36
C GLU A 299 -1.92 -12.68 -10.87
N LYS A 300 -0.74 -13.12 -11.32
CA LYS A 300 -0.37 -13.12 -12.74
C LYS A 300 -1.00 -14.25 -13.53
N ASP A 301 -1.43 -15.32 -12.87
CA ASP A 301 -2.12 -16.43 -13.52
C ASP A 301 -3.57 -16.04 -13.84
N GLN A 302 -3.82 -15.50 -15.04
CA GLN A 302 -5.14 -15.08 -15.50
C GLN A 302 -6.05 -16.25 -15.92
N GLY A 303 -5.59 -17.51 -15.83
CA GLY A 303 -6.28 -18.68 -16.36
C GLY A 303 -7.49 -19.16 -15.55
N ARG A 304 -7.61 -18.80 -14.27
CA ARG A 304 -8.76 -19.09 -13.40
C ARG A 304 -9.33 -17.78 -12.87
N SER A 305 -10.53 -17.40 -13.32
CA SER A 305 -11.28 -16.31 -12.69
C SER A 305 -11.58 -16.70 -11.24
N ALA A 306 -11.04 -15.95 -10.28
CA ALA A 306 -11.44 -16.09 -8.89
C ALA A 306 -12.95 -15.83 -8.77
N LEU A 307 -13.63 -16.64 -7.95
CA LEU A 307 -15.04 -16.39 -7.65
C LEU A 307 -15.14 -15.10 -6.82
N PRO A 308 -16.07 -14.18 -7.14
CA PRO A 308 -16.16 -12.88 -6.49
C PRO A 308 -16.93 -12.97 -5.16
N TYR A 309 -16.46 -13.78 -4.21
CA TYR A 309 -17.13 -14.00 -2.92
C TYR A 309 -17.45 -12.67 -2.21
N GLY A 310 -16.52 -11.72 -2.28
CA GLY A 310 -16.68 -10.36 -1.75
C GLY A 310 -17.90 -9.59 -2.29
N GLU A 311 -18.39 -9.92 -3.48
CA GLU A 311 -19.53 -9.26 -4.12
C GLU A 311 -20.87 -9.96 -3.83
N TRP A 312 -20.85 -11.17 -3.27
CA TRP A 312 -22.06 -11.92 -2.99
C TRP A 312 -22.82 -11.34 -1.78
N GLU A 313 -24.16 -11.38 -1.90
CA GLU A 313 -25.05 -11.15 -0.76
C GLU A 313 -24.90 -12.29 0.26
N ILE A 314 -25.06 -11.95 1.54
CA ILE A 314 -24.75 -12.88 2.64
C ILE A 314 -25.71 -14.08 2.73
N ASP A 315 -26.93 -13.96 2.22
CA ASP A 315 -27.86 -15.08 2.11
C ASP A 315 -27.41 -16.08 1.04
N PHE A 316 -26.98 -15.60 -0.12
CA PHE A 316 -26.41 -16.45 -1.17
C PHE A 316 -25.09 -17.08 -0.72
N LEU A 317 -24.22 -16.33 -0.02
CA LEU A 317 -22.97 -16.88 0.52
C LEU A 317 -23.25 -18.00 1.54
N ALA A 318 -24.22 -17.82 2.45
CA ALA A 318 -24.63 -18.87 3.38
C ALA A 318 -25.15 -20.11 2.63
N ASP A 319 -25.98 -19.92 1.60
CA ASP A 319 -26.46 -21.04 0.76
C ASP A 319 -25.30 -21.73 0.02
N PHE A 320 -24.31 -20.99 -0.45
CA PHE A 320 -23.10 -21.56 -1.07
C PHE A 320 -22.33 -22.43 -0.09
N ILE A 321 -22.06 -21.94 1.12
CA ILE A 321 -21.36 -22.67 2.18
C ILE A 321 -22.07 -23.98 2.51
N VAL A 322 -23.39 -23.95 2.68
CA VAL A 322 -24.20 -25.16 2.94
C VAL A 322 -24.13 -26.18 1.79
N ASN A 323 -24.19 -25.69 0.56
CA ASN A 323 -24.27 -26.56 -0.62
C ASN A 323 -22.92 -27.14 -1.04
N MET A 324 -21.83 -26.42 -0.75
CA MET A 324 -20.48 -26.85 -1.06
C MET A 324 -19.83 -27.53 0.15
N HIS A 325 -19.51 -26.78 1.19
CA HIS A 325 -18.69 -27.23 2.31
C HIS A 325 -19.46 -28.15 3.26
N HIS A 326 -20.65 -27.74 3.75
CA HIS A 326 -21.39 -28.60 4.70
C HIS A 326 -21.85 -29.91 4.05
N ARG A 327 -22.16 -29.88 2.75
CA ARG A 327 -22.46 -31.09 1.98
C ARG A 327 -21.24 -31.98 1.83
N PHE A 328 -20.06 -31.40 1.57
CA PHE A 328 -18.82 -32.16 1.54
C PHE A 328 -18.56 -32.85 2.89
N LEU A 329 -18.69 -32.12 4.01
CA LEU A 329 -18.54 -32.67 5.36
C LEU A 329 -19.52 -33.85 5.59
N ARG A 330 -20.82 -33.64 5.36
CA ARG A 330 -21.85 -34.68 5.53
C ARG A 330 -21.58 -35.94 4.70
N ASN A 331 -20.97 -35.79 3.53
CA ASN A 331 -20.66 -36.92 2.64
C ASN A 331 -19.37 -37.67 3.03
N ASN A 332 -18.46 -37.04 3.78
CA ASN A 332 -17.12 -37.58 3.99
C ASN A 332 -16.81 -37.97 5.44
N LEU A 333 -17.35 -37.27 6.45
CA LEU A 333 -16.96 -37.46 7.84
C LEU A 333 -17.17 -38.92 8.31
N GLN A 334 -18.30 -39.55 7.99
CA GLN A 334 -18.57 -40.93 8.41
C GLN A 334 -17.58 -41.94 7.80
N ASP A 335 -17.20 -41.75 6.54
CA ASP A 335 -16.21 -42.60 5.89
C ASP A 335 -14.84 -42.39 6.53
N ILE A 336 -14.45 -41.14 6.79
CA ILE A 336 -13.18 -40.80 7.44
C ILE A 336 -13.08 -41.45 8.83
N ARG A 337 -14.13 -41.36 9.67
CA ARG A 337 -14.20 -42.05 10.97
C ARG A 337 -13.99 -43.54 10.85
N THR A 338 -14.65 -44.15 9.86
CA THR A 338 -14.58 -45.60 9.63
C THR A 338 -13.18 -46.03 9.20
N TYR A 339 -12.53 -45.24 8.32
CA TYR A 339 -11.15 -45.52 7.90
C TYR A 339 -10.15 -45.32 9.04
N ALA A 340 -10.27 -44.26 9.84
CA ALA A 340 -9.38 -44.00 10.96
C ALA A 340 -9.38 -45.16 11.97
N ALA A 341 -10.56 -45.60 12.41
CA ALA A 341 -10.70 -46.72 13.33
C ALA A 341 -10.13 -48.03 12.74
N LYS A 342 -10.39 -48.29 11.45
CA LYS A 342 -9.89 -49.50 10.78
C LYS A 342 -8.37 -49.49 10.63
N VAL A 343 -7.78 -48.34 10.28
CA VAL A 343 -6.35 -48.19 10.08
C VAL A 343 -5.61 -48.33 11.41
N GLU A 344 -6.09 -47.68 12.46
CA GLU A 344 -5.60 -47.87 13.83
C GLU A 344 -5.68 -49.34 14.25
N GLN A 345 -6.83 -50.00 14.05
CA GLN A 345 -7.00 -51.39 14.45
C GLN A 345 -5.99 -52.34 13.80
N VAL A 346 -5.61 -52.09 12.54
CA VAL A 346 -4.71 -52.97 11.77
C VAL A 346 -3.24 -52.60 11.96
N HIS A 347 -2.93 -51.31 12.07
CA HIS A 347 -1.57 -50.79 12.03
C HIS A 347 -1.08 -50.17 13.34
N GLY A 348 -1.95 -49.91 14.32
CA GLY A 348 -1.62 -49.17 15.55
C GLY A 348 -0.49 -49.77 16.37
N ASP A 349 -0.33 -51.10 16.39
CA ASP A 349 0.80 -51.75 17.07
C ASP A 349 2.16 -51.40 16.43
N SER A 350 2.20 -51.23 15.10
CA SER A 350 3.43 -50.90 14.35
C SER A 350 3.61 -49.40 14.13
N HIS A 351 2.50 -48.64 14.19
CA HIS A 351 2.41 -47.20 13.97
C HIS A 351 1.59 -46.57 15.13
N PRO A 352 2.18 -46.43 16.34
CA PRO A 352 1.46 -46.01 17.54
C PRO A 352 0.85 -44.61 17.46
N GLU A 353 1.34 -43.75 16.57
CA GLU A 353 0.78 -42.45 16.27
C GLU A 353 -0.67 -42.53 15.76
N LEU A 354 -1.08 -43.67 15.19
CA LEU A 354 -2.43 -43.88 14.69
C LEU A 354 -3.50 -43.88 15.80
N HIS A 355 -3.13 -44.19 17.04
CA HIS A 355 -4.04 -44.03 18.18
C HIS A 355 -4.45 -42.56 18.32
N ARG A 356 -3.45 -41.67 18.26
CA ARG A 356 -3.70 -40.22 18.34
C ARG A 356 -4.44 -39.69 17.13
N VAL A 357 -4.10 -40.18 15.93
CA VAL A 357 -4.85 -39.84 14.70
C VAL A 357 -6.32 -40.23 14.83
N ASN A 358 -6.62 -41.44 15.32
CA ASN A 358 -8.01 -41.86 15.46
C ASN A 358 -8.74 -40.99 16.49
N ASP A 359 -8.17 -40.76 17.67
CA ASP A 359 -8.78 -39.89 18.69
C ASP A 359 -9.12 -38.50 18.15
N LEU A 360 -8.17 -37.87 17.44
CA LEU A 360 -8.35 -36.56 16.82
C LEU A 360 -9.43 -36.59 15.74
N VAL A 361 -9.44 -37.62 14.87
CA VAL A 361 -10.47 -37.77 13.84
C VAL A 361 -11.85 -37.95 14.44
N GLN A 362 -12.00 -38.73 15.51
CA GLN A 362 -13.29 -38.91 16.17
C GLN A 362 -13.80 -37.58 16.73
N ALA A 363 -12.96 -36.86 17.47
CA ALA A 363 -13.31 -35.56 18.05
C ALA A 363 -13.64 -34.51 16.98
N LEU A 364 -12.80 -34.40 15.95
CA LEU A 364 -13.01 -33.47 14.83
C LEU A 364 -14.32 -33.72 14.11
N CYS A 365 -14.66 -34.99 13.85
CA CYS A 365 -15.93 -35.33 13.20
C CYS A 365 -17.15 -35.02 14.06
N ASP A 366 -17.07 -35.25 15.37
CA ASP A 366 -18.16 -34.92 16.29
C ASP A 366 -18.37 -33.40 16.35
N GLU A 367 -17.30 -32.62 16.47
CA GLU A 367 -17.33 -31.15 16.52
C GLU A 367 -17.90 -30.57 15.22
N LEU A 368 -17.31 -30.92 14.05
CA LEU A 368 -17.77 -30.42 12.76
C LEU A 368 -19.22 -30.79 12.48
N THR A 369 -19.69 -31.97 12.89
CA THR A 369 -21.08 -32.39 12.68
C THR A 369 -22.05 -31.54 13.50
N ALA A 370 -21.74 -31.32 14.78
CA ALA A 370 -22.58 -30.52 15.66
C ALA A 370 -22.58 -29.05 15.25
N HIS A 371 -21.40 -28.53 14.90
CA HIS A 371 -21.18 -27.15 14.50
C HIS A 371 -22.03 -26.76 13.28
N VAL A 372 -21.90 -27.49 12.16
CA VAL A 372 -22.64 -27.16 10.93
C VAL A 372 -24.15 -27.33 11.08
N GLU A 373 -24.59 -28.23 11.96
CA GLU A 373 -26.01 -28.40 12.29
C GLU A 373 -26.57 -27.19 13.04
N ASP A 374 -25.79 -26.63 13.98
CA ASP A 374 -26.15 -25.42 14.72
C ASP A 374 -26.24 -24.21 13.78
N GLU A 375 -25.26 -24.01 12.90
CA GLU A 375 -25.29 -22.91 11.92
C GLU A 375 -26.49 -22.99 10.97
N GLU A 376 -26.75 -24.18 10.39
CA GLU A 376 -27.85 -24.40 9.45
C GLU A 376 -29.23 -24.21 10.09
N LYS A 377 -29.36 -24.47 11.40
CA LYS A 377 -30.62 -24.36 12.14
C LYS A 377 -30.82 -23.02 12.83
N THR A 378 -29.76 -22.28 13.12
CA THR A 378 -29.82 -21.05 13.90
C THR A 378 -29.32 -19.84 13.12
N LEU A 379 -28.01 -19.76 12.87
CA LEU A 379 -27.35 -18.58 12.31
C LEU A 379 -27.78 -18.30 10.87
N PHE A 380 -27.69 -19.26 9.96
CA PHE A 380 -27.98 -19.03 8.54
C PHE A 380 -29.45 -18.70 8.27
N PRO A 381 -30.44 -19.33 8.93
CA PRO A 381 -31.82 -18.86 8.90
C PRO A 381 -31.97 -17.41 9.35
N TYR A 382 -31.25 -16.98 10.39
CA TYR A 382 -31.31 -15.61 10.87
C TYR A 382 -30.75 -14.62 9.84
N ILE A 383 -29.57 -14.92 9.26
CA ILE A 383 -28.96 -14.15 8.17
C ILE A 383 -29.94 -13.95 7.00
N ARG A 384 -30.60 -15.03 6.56
CA ARG A 384 -31.62 -14.97 5.49
C ARG A 384 -32.79 -14.05 5.84
N GLN A 385 -33.25 -14.09 7.09
CA GLN A 385 -34.34 -13.20 7.53
C GLN A 385 -33.91 -11.73 7.58
N MET A 386 -32.66 -11.44 7.97
CA MET A 386 -32.10 -10.07 7.94
C MET A 386 -32.07 -9.52 6.51
N VAL A 387 -31.54 -10.30 5.56
CA VAL A 387 -31.48 -9.91 4.14
C VAL A 387 -32.89 -9.68 3.59
N ALA A 388 -33.84 -10.59 3.87
CA ALA A 388 -35.22 -10.46 3.43
C ALA A 388 -35.90 -9.21 4.00
N ALA A 389 -35.68 -8.89 5.28
CA ALA A 389 -36.21 -7.68 5.91
C ALA A 389 -35.64 -6.41 5.27
N ARG A 390 -34.32 -6.34 5.08
CA ARG A 390 -33.63 -5.23 4.40
C ARG A 390 -34.18 -5.02 2.99
N ASN A 391 -34.27 -6.08 2.19
CA ASN A 391 -34.77 -6.02 0.81
C ASN A 391 -36.25 -5.59 0.75
N ALA A 392 -37.05 -5.92 1.77
CA ALA A 392 -38.44 -5.50 1.88
C ALA A 392 -38.63 -4.11 2.54
N GLY A 393 -37.55 -3.42 2.92
CA GLY A 393 -37.60 -2.14 3.64
C GLY A 393 -38.24 -2.24 5.03
N ARG A 394 -38.15 -3.41 5.68
CA ARG A 394 -38.73 -3.68 7.01
C ARG A 394 -37.64 -3.63 8.08
N THR A 395 -38.07 -3.39 9.32
CA THR A 395 -37.20 -3.52 10.49
C THR A 395 -36.66 -4.94 10.61
N ARG A 396 -35.42 -5.04 11.10
CA ARG A 396 -34.75 -6.31 11.35
C ARG A 396 -35.58 -7.21 12.28
N PRO A 397 -35.65 -8.53 12.02
CA PRO A 397 -36.30 -9.47 12.92
C PRO A 397 -35.52 -9.59 14.24
N ALA A 398 -36.25 -9.78 15.33
CA ALA A 398 -35.64 -10.14 16.61
C ALA A 398 -34.93 -11.49 16.48
N SER A 399 -33.71 -11.57 17.01
CA SER A 399 -32.93 -12.80 17.04
C SER A 399 -33.44 -13.73 18.15
N ALA A 400 -33.73 -14.98 17.82
CA ALA A 400 -34.07 -16.03 18.79
C ALA A 400 -32.84 -16.61 19.50
N MET A 401 -31.64 -16.35 18.98
CA MET A 401 -30.35 -16.86 19.48
C MET A 401 -29.60 -15.83 20.34
N GLY A 402 -30.21 -14.66 20.60
CA GLY A 402 -29.52 -13.55 21.27
C GLY A 402 -28.73 -12.66 20.28
N PRO A 403 -27.85 -11.80 20.78
CA PRO A 403 -27.01 -10.94 19.95
C PRO A 403 -26.17 -11.74 18.95
N LEU A 404 -26.10 -11.29 17.69
CA LEU A 404 -25.35 -11.99 16.64
C LEU A 404 -23.86 -12.11 16.98
N ASN A 405 -23.27 -11.06 17.56
CA ASN A 405 -21.86 -11.04 17.94
C ASN A 405 -21.51 -12.13 18.96
N GLU A 406 -22.35 -12.36 19.98
CA GLU A 406 -22.13 -13.42 20.96
C GLU A 406 -22.15 -14.81 20.30
N LYS A 407 -23.05 -15.02 19.32
CA LYS A 407 -23.10 -16.25 18.54
C LYS A 407 -21.85 -16.42 17.67
N VAL A 408 -21.45 -15.37 16.97
CA VAL A 408 -20.25 -15.36 16.12
C VAL A 408 -18.98 -15.63 16.94
N ASP A 409 -18.83 -14.99 18.10
CA ASP A 409 -17.67 -15.19 18.98
C ASP A 409 -17.54 -16.65 19.43
N LYS A 410 -18.67 -17.31 19.72
CA LYS A 410 -18.70 -18.74 20.04
C LYS A 410 -18.26 -19.59 18.84
N LEU A 411 -18.78 -19.32 17.65
CA LEU A 411 -18.43 -20.08 16.43
C LEU A 411 -16.95 -19.89 16.07
N VAL A 412 -16.40 -18.67 16.20
CA VAL A 412 -14.97 -18.40 15.96
C VAL A 412 -14.08 -19.14 16.96
N LEU A 413 -14.53 -19.30 18.21
CA LEU A 413 -13.81 -20.12 19.18
C LEU A 413 -13.82 -21.61 18.78
N GLU A 414 -14.98 -22.14 18.38
CA GLU A 414 -15.10 -23.52 17.86
C GLU A 414 -14.21 -23.73 16.62
N HIS A 415 -14.15 -22.76 15.70
CA HIS A 415 -13.22 -22.77 14.56
C HIS A 415 -11.76 -22.84 14.98
N THR A 416 -11.38 -22.13 16.03
CA THR A 416 -10.02 -22.16 16.57
C THR A 416 -9.67 -23.54 17.13
N GLU A 417 -10.61 -24.19 17.81
CA GLU A 417 -10.45 -25.56 18.32
C GLU A 417 -10.33 -26.59 17.19
N VAL A 418 -11.19 -26.48 16.17
CA VAL A 418 -11.14 -27.29 14.94
C VAL A 418 -9.79 -27.11 14.22
N GLY A 419 -9.33 -25.87 14.05
CA GLY A 419 -8.04 -25.56 13.44
C GLY A 419 -6.87 -26.20 14.21
N GLY A 420 -6.90 -26.15 15.53
CA GLY A 420 -5.89 -26.81 16.37
C GLY A 420 -5.85 -28.33 16.22
N MET A 421 -7.02 -28.98 16.10
CA MET A 421 -7.08 -30.43 15.85
C MET A 421 -6.55 -30.81 14.46
N ILE A 422 -6.80 -29.97 13.46
CA ILE A 422 -6.31 -30.15 12.09
C ILE A 422 -4.79 -29.96 12.02
N ASP A 423 -4.25 -28.91 12.66
CA ASP A 423 -2.81 -28.69 12.76
C ASP A 423 -2.10 -29.89 13.43
N GLU A 424 -2.67 -30.41 14.52
CA GLU A 424 -2.11 -31.60 15.19
C GLU A 424 -2.19 -32.85 14.31
N LEU A 425 -3.30 -33.05 13.57
CA LEU A 425 -3.44 -34.12 12.59
C LEU A 425 -2.39 -34.00 11.49
N HIS A 426 -2.14 -32.80 10.98
CA HIS A 426 -1.12 -32.56 9.99
C HIS A 426 0.27 -32.97 10.51
N ASP A 427 0.61 -32.53 11.72
CA ASP A 427 1.92 -32.80 12.34
C ASP A 427 2.14 -34.29 12.63
N VAL A 428 1.17 -34.95 13.28
CA VAL A 428 1.29 -36.36 13.68
C VAL A 428 1.32 -37.31 12.48
N THR A 429 0.75 -36.91 11.34
CA THR A 429 0.75 -37.70 10.10
C THR A 429 1.90 -37.36 9.16
N GLY A 430 2.77 -36.41 9.53
CA GLY A 430 3.85 -35.93 8.67
C GLY A 430 3.35 -35.29 7.37
N GLY A 431 2.28 -34.48 7.46
CA GLY A 431 1.61 -33.87 6.32
C GLY A 431 0.86 -34.89 5.47
N TYR A 432 0.22 -35.87 6.13
CA TYR A 432 -0.51 -36.98 5.51
C TYR A 432 0.33 -37.80 4.52
N ALA A 433 1.62 -37.96 4.81
CA ALA A 433 2.52 -38.79 4.02
C ALA A 433 2.44 -40.25 4.50
N PRO A 434 1.84 -41.18 3.73
CA PRO A 434 1.70 -42.56 4.17
C PRO A 434 3.08 -43.26 4.23
N PRO A 435 3.33 -44.11 5.25
CA PRO A 435 4.57 -44.88 5.33
C PRO A 435 4.67 -45.93 4.23
N ALA A 436 5.88 -46.47 4.01
CA ALA A 436 6.15 -47.40 2.90
C ALA A 436 5.36 -48.72 2.98
N ASP A 437 4.95 -49.12 4.19
CA ASP A 437 4.14 -50.31 4.47
C ASP A 437 2.63 -50.01 4.59
N ALA A 438 2.20 -48.77 4.25
CA ALA A 438 0.81 -48.38 4.27
C ALA A 438 -0.03 -49.22 3.29
N CYS A 439 -1.12 -49.79 3.80
CA CYS A 439 -2.10 -50.46 2.94
C CYS A 439 -2.98 -49.44 2.20
N ALA A 440 -3.76 -49.91 1.22
CA ALA A 440 -4.64 -49.04 0.43
C ALA A 440 -5.64 -48.23 1.29
N SER A 441 -6.15 -48.78 2.39
CA SER A 441 -7.05 -48.05 3.31
C SER A 441 -6.31 -46.96 4.09
N TYR A 442 -5.04 -47.18 4.43
CA TYR A 442 -4.21 -46.20 5.09
C TYR A 442 -3.89 -45.03 4.15
N THR A 443 -3.44 -45.30 2.92
CA THR A 443 -3.26 -44.27 1.89
C THR A 443 -4.55 -43.47 1.62
N LEU A 444 -5.69 -44.15 1.59
CA LEU A 444 -6.98 -43.50 1.35
C LEU A 444 -7.40 -42.59 2.51
N LEU A 445 -7.19 -43.02 3.76
CA LEU A 445 -7.46 -42.19 4.94
C LEU A 445 -6.69 -40.88 4.84
N TYR A 446 -5.37 -40.95 4.65
CA TYR A 446 -4.52 -39.76 4.59
C TYR A 446 -4.90 -38.81 3.46
N ARG A 447 -5.27 -39.34 2.29
CA ARG A 447 -5.82 -38.50 1.22
C ARG A 447 -7.12 -37.80 1.64
N LYS A 448 -8.05 -38.52 2.28
CA LYS A 448 -9.32 -37.93 2.73
C LYS A 448 -9.12 -36.90 3.85
N LEU A 449 -8.15 -37.10 4.73
CA LEU A 449 -7.80 -36.10 5.75
C LEU A 449 -7.22 -34.84 5.12
N GLN A 450 -6.35 -34.98 4.10
CA GLN A 450 -5.86 -33.83 3.34
C GLN A 450 -7.00 -33.07 2.64
N GLU A 451 -7.93 -33.79 1.98
CA GLU A 451 -9.12 -33.20 1.36
C GLU A 451 -10.03 -32.50 2.38
N LEU A 452 -10.19 -33.08 3.58
CA LEU A 452 -10.95 -32.48 4.68
C LEU A 452 -10.30 -31.18 5.15
N GLU A 453 -8.99 -31.19 5.42
CA GLU A 453 -8.24 -30.00 5.81
C GLU A 453 -8.33 -28.89 4.75
N ASP A 454 -8.16 -29.24 3.47
CA ASP A 454 -8.27 -28.29 2.35
C ASP A 454 -9.64 -27.60 2.31
N ASP A 455 -10.72 -28.37 2.43
CA ASP A 455 -12.09 -27.84 2.39
C ASP A 455 -12.42 -27.00 3.64
N THR A 456 -12.07 -27.50 4.83
CA THR A 456 -12.38 -26.84 6.10
C THR A 456 -11.68 -25.49 6.25
N HIS A 457 -10.42 -25.35 5.80
CA HIS A 457 -9.74 -24.05 5.84
C HIS A 457 -10.44 -22.99 4.97
N ILE A 458 -10.92 -23.37 3.78
CA ILE A 458 -11.64 -22.44 2.90
C ILE A 458 -13.02 -22.11 3.47
N HIS A 459 -13.73 -23.13 3.97
CA HIS A 459 -15.01 -22.99 4.64
C HIS A 459 -14.93 -21.97 5.79
N ILE A 460 -14.04 -22.19 6.76
CA ILE A 460 -13.88 -21.31 7.93
C ILE A 460 -13.47 -19.90 7.50
N ALA A 461 -12.60 -19.76 6.49
CA ALA A 461 -12.19 -18.44 6.00
C ALA A 461 -13.36 -17.65 5.38
N LEU A 462 -14.24 -18.31 4.62
CA LEU A 462 -15.45 -17.69 4.08
C LEU A 462 -16.40 -17.23 5.19
N GLU A 463 -16.48 -17.97 6.29
CA GLU A 463 -17.31 -17.60 7.43
C GLU A 463 -16.71 -16.45 8.23
N ASN A 464 -15.51 -16.65 8.78
CA ASN A 464 -14.85 -15.70 9.67
C ASN A 464 -14.60 -14.34 9.01
N HIS A 465 -14.09 -14.34 7.78
CA HIS A 465 -13.58 -13.12 7.16
C HIS A 465 -14.57 -12.46 6.19
N LEU A 466 -15.68 -13.13 5.87
CA LEU A 466 -16.66 -12.59 4.94
C LEU A 466 -18.09 -12.67 5.45
N LEU A 467 -18.63 -13.85 5.72
CA LEU A 467 -20.03 -14.01 6.12
C LEU A 467 -20.33 -13.31 7.45
N PHE A 468 -19.55 -13.61 8.50
CA PHE A 468 -19.77 -13.09 9.85
C PHE A 468 -19.55 -11.58 9.91
N ARG A 469 -18.49 -11.08 9.27
CA ARG A 469 -18.19 -9.64 9.17
C ARG A 469 -19.36 -8.89 8.52
N LYS A 470 -19.80 -9.32 7.34
CA LYS A 470 -20.92 -8.67 6.63
C LYS A 470 -22.25 -8.79 7.39
N ALA A 471 -22.49 -9.91 8.07
CA ALA A 471 -23.69 -10.11 8.87
C ALA A 471 -23.72 -9.15 10.08
N ALA A 472 -22.58 -8.98 10.77
CA ALA A 472 -22.45 -8.02 11.87
C ALA A 472 -22.64 -6.57 11.40
N GLU A 473 -22.06 -6.18 10.26
CA GLU A 473 -22.29 -4.88 9.65
C GLU A 473 -23.77 -4.63 9.34
N MET A 474 -24.46 -5.65 8.79
CA MET A 474 -25.89 -5.55 8.49
C MET A 474 -26.74 -5.43 9.77
N GLU A 475 -26.36 -6.08 10.86
CA GLU A 475 -27.09 -5.99 12.12
C GLU A 475 -27.06 -4.57 12.72
N LEU A 476 -25.98 -3.82 12.47
CA LEU A 476 -25.80 -2.45 12.98
C LEU A 476 -26.53 -1.37 12.16
N ILE A 477 -26.89 -1.66 10.91
CA ILE A 477 -27.40 -0.66 9.94
C ILE A 477 -28.94 -0.54 9.97
N VAL A 478 -29.68 -1.44 10.66
CA VAL A 478 -31.16 -1.53 10.60
C VAL A 478 -31.85 -1.48 11.94
#